data_AF-A0A0B6AHT8-F1
#
_entry.id   AF-A0A0B6AHT8-F1
#
_cell.length_a   1.000
_cell.length_b   1.000
_cell.length_c   1.000
_cell.angle_alpha   90.00
_cell.angle_beta   90.00
_cell.angle_gamma   90.00
#
_symmetry.space_group_name_H-M   'P 1'
#
loop_
_entity.id
_entity.type
_entity.pdbx_description
1 polymer ?
#
loop_
_entity_poly.entity_id
_entity_poly.type
_entity_poly.pdbx_seq_one_letter_code
_entity_poly.pdbx_strand_id
1 'polypeptide(L)'
;MSIPKPLVQLNQLFIVITVLIALLAAKWLLLLPFLIGVVTLATKRNPVIMAGKKLLKKPASSYQMEDRDQQLFNQWIATICMGVAFISFLMGYTLVGYVFSIMVILAAGVALMGYCIGCTIRYRYMMWKYKRKKHAA
;
A
#
# COMPACT_ATOMS: atom_id res chain seq x y z
N MET A 1 -0.62 11.08 13.80
CA MET A 1 0.03 11.89 12.74
C MET A 1 -0.49 11.36 11.41
N SER A 2 -1.33 12.13 10.73
CA SER A 2 -1.97 11.74 9.47
C SER A 2 -1.09 12.08 8.26
N ILE A 3 -1.40 11.54 7.09
CA ILE A 3 -0.62 11.69 5.86
C ILE A 3 -1.45 12.43 4.80
N PRO A 4 -0.93 13.48 4.14
CA PRO A 4 -1.62 14.12 3.02
C PRO A 4 -1.95 13.14 1.90
N LYS A 5 -3.19 13.16 1.42
CA LYS A 5 -3.68 12.30 0.33
C LYS A 5 -2.81 12.30 -0.94
N PRO A 6 -2.25 13.43 -1.41
CA PRO A 6 -1.35 13.40 -2.58
C PRO A 6 -0.10 12.54 -2.38
N LEU A 7 0.43 12.45 -1.15
CA LEU A 7 1.58 11.59 -0.85
C LEU A 7 1.18 10.10 -0.80
N VAL A 8 -0.03 9.81 -0.34
CA VAL A 8 -0.60 8.46 -0.41
C VAL A 8 -0.75 8.03 -1.86
N GLN A 9 -1.30 8.90 -2.71
CA GLN A 9 -1.44 8.65 -4.15
C GLN A 9 -0.08 8.48 -4.84
N LEU A 10 0.94 9.24 -4.44
CA LEU A 10 2.31 9.05 -4.94
C LEU A 10 2.83 7.64 -4.63
N ASN A 11 2.61 7.14 -3.42
CA ASN A 11 3.00 5.78 -3.05
C ASN A 11 2.22 4.71 -3.83
N GLN A 12 0.91 4.91 -4.03
CA GLN A 12 0.09 4.00 -4.84
C GLN A 12 0.52 4.00 -6.30
N LEU A 13 0.81 5.17 -6.87
CA LEU A 13 1.31 5.34 -8.23
C LEU A 13 2.67 4.66 -8.39
N PHE A 14 3.57 4.84 -7.43
CA PHE A 14 4.86 4.16 -7.40
C PHE A 14 4.67 2.63 -7.45
N ILE A 15 3.81 2.07 -6.60
CA ILE A 15 3.51 0.63 -6.60
C ILE A 15 2.96 0.19 -7.97
N VAL A 16 1.96 0.88 -8.51
CA VAL A 16 1.35 0.51 -9.81
C VAL A 16 2.38 0.52 -10.93
N ILE A 17 3.14 1.60 -11.08
CA ILE A 17 4.13 1.74 -12.16
C ILE A 17 5.21 0.68 -12.01
N THR A 18 5.79 0.52 -10.81
CA THR A 18 6.90 -0.42 -10.63
C THR A 18 6.46 -1.86 -10.83
N VAL A 19 5.28 -2.26 -10.36
CA VAL A 19 4.77 -3.62 -10.56
C VAL A 19 4.43 -3.86 -12.04
N LEU A 20 3.83 -2.89 -12.74
CA LEU A 20 3.58 -3.00 -14.18
C LEU A 20 4.88 -3.20 -14.99
N ILE A 21 5.91 -2.39 -14.73
CA ILE A 21 7.21 -2.55 -15.37
C ILE A 21 7.82 -3.92 -15.01
N ALA A 22 7.64 -4.37 -13.77
CA ALA A 22 8.16 -5.67 -13.35
C ALA A 22 7.50 -6.84 -14.09
N LEU A 23 6.20 -6.75 -14.37
CA LEU A 23 5.47 -7.79 -15.10
C LEU A 23 5.80 -7.80 -16.60
N LEU A 24 6.05 -6.64 -17.20
CA LEU A 24 6.29 -6.50 -18.64
C LEU A 24 7.75 -6.68 -19.05
N ALA A 25 8.69 -6.23 -18.21
CA ALA A 25 10.11 -6.20 -18.58
C ALA A 25 10.98 -7.01 -17.62
N ALA A 26 10.89 -6.73 -16.31
CA ALA A 26 11.91 -7.18 -15.36
C ALA A 26 11.32 -7.59 -14.00
N LYS A 27 11.04 -8.88 -13.81
CA LYS A 27 10.39 -9.43 -12.59
C LYS A 27 11.12 -9.06 -11.29
N TRP A 28 12.44 -8.87 -11.35
CA TRP A 28 13.24 -8.46 -10.19
C TRP A 28 12.87 -7.07 -9.66
N LEU A 29 12.25 -6.20 -10.46
CA LEU A 29 11.78 -4.89 -10.02
C LEU A 29 10.69 -4.97 -8.94
N LEU A 30 10.03 -6.12 -8.75
CA LEU A 30 9.13 -6.35 -7.60
C LEU A 30 9.84 -6.18 -6.26
N LEU A 31 11.16 -6.34 -6.21
CA LEU A 31 11.96 -6.08 -5.01
C LEU A 31 11.86 -4.63 -4.55
N LEU A 32 11.69 -3.66 -5.45
CA LEU A 32 11.60 -2.25 -5.07
C LEU A 32 10.38 -1.95 -4.18
N PRO A 33 9.12 -2.20 -4.60
CA PRO A 33 7.96 -1.98 -3.74
C PRO A 33 7.96 -2.90 -2.52
N PHE A 34 8.53 -4.11 -2.64
CA PHE A 34 8.70 -5.01 -1.49
C PHE A 34 9.61 -4.40 -0.42
N LEU A 35 10.83 -3.99 -0.78
CA LEU A 35 11.82 -3.42 0.16
C LEU A 35 11.33 -2.10 0.76
N ILE A 36 10.75 -1.22 -0.05
CA ILE A 36 10.12 0.02 0.45
C ILE A 36 9.05 -0.33 1.47
N GLY A 37 8.26 -1.37 1.20
CA GLY A 37 7.26 -1.87 2.12
C GLY A 37 7.85 -2.39 3.43
N VAL A 38 8.87 -3.26 3.37
CA VAL A 38 9.58 -3.76 4.56
C VAL A 38 10.15 -2.62 5.40
N VAL A 39 10.85 -1.66 4.76
CA VAL A 39 11.38 -0.46 5.43
C VAL A 39 10.25 0.36 6.06
N THR A 40 9.14 0.54 5.34
CA THR A 40 7.97 1.26 5.84
C THR A 40 7.39 0.59 7.07
N LEU A 41 7.27 -0.74 7.09
CA LEU A 41 6.71 -1.48 8.21
C LEU A 41 7.63 -1.50 9.42
N ALA A 42 8.94 -1.64 9.20
CA ALA A 42 9.95 -1.64 10.25
C ALA A 42 10.11 -0.26 10.91
N THR A 43 10.21 0.80 10.11
CA THR A 43 10.48 2.16 10.61
C THR A 43 9.21 2.98 10.83
N LYS A 44 8.07 2.48 10.35
CA LYS A 44 6.80 3.22 10.22
C LYS A 44 6.93 4.50 9.39
N ARG A 45 7.99 4.63 8.59
CA ARG A 45 8.28 5.80 7.73
C ARG A 45 8.44 5.30 6.30
N ASN A 46 7.57 5.75 5.40
CA ASN A 46 7.63 5.35 4.02
C ASN A 46 8.63 6.24 3.24
N PRO A 47 9.71 5.68 2.66
CA PRO A 47 10.71 6.45 1.91
C PRO A 47 10.13 7.24 0.73
N VAL A 48 9.17 6.67 -0.01
CA VAL A 48 8.51 7.31 -1.16
C VAL A 48 7.71 8.53 -0.69
N ILE A 49 6.95 8.38 0.40
CA ILE A 49 6.19 9.47 1.01
C ILE A 49 7.14 10.56 1.54
N MET A 50 8.26 10.18 2.16
CA MET A 50 9.25 11.12 2.67
C MET A 50 9.91 11.93 1.55
N ALA A 51 10.31 11.28 0.46
CA ALA A 51 10.86 11.93 -0.71
C ALA A 51 9.82 12.87 -1.37
N GLY A 52 8.57 12.43 -1.44
CA GLY A 52 7.47 13.18 -2.03
C GLY A 52 7.03 14.43 -1.24
N LYS A 53 7.41 14.59 0.03
CA LYS A 53 7.01 15.77 0.83
C LYS A 53 7.38 17.10 0.17
N LYS A 54 8.51 17.14 -0.53
CA LYS A 54 8.99 18.33 -1.26
C LYS A 54 8.15 18.67 -2.50
N LEU A 55 7.33 17.73 -2.99
CA LEU A 55 6.45 17.92 -4.15
C LEU A 55 5.10 18.57 -3.77
N LEU A 56 4.82 18.75 -2.48
CA LEU A 56 3.61 19.44 -2.02
C LEU A 56 3.70 20.93 -2.35
N LYS A 57 2.72 21.43 -3.11
CA LYS A 57 2.62 22.85 -3.48
C LYS A 57 2.04 23.73 -2.35
N LYS A 58 1.31 23.12 -1.42
CA LYS A 58 0.63 23.80 -0.30
C LYS A 58 1.10 23.19 1.03
N PRO A 59 0.85 23.85 2.17
CA PRO A 59 1.12 23.26 3.48
C PRO A 59 0.41 21.91 3.63
N ALA A 60 1.07 20.94 4.27
CA ALA A 60 0.55 19.57 4.43
C ALA A 60 -0.85 19.53 5.06
N SER A 61 -1.13 20.43 6.01
CA SER A 61 -2.42 20.57 6.69
C SER A 61 -3.58 21.01 5.81
N SER A 62 -3.30 21.60 4.64
CA SER A 62 -4.33 22.06 3.70
C SER A 62 -4.91 20.95 2.83
N TYR A 63 -4.29 19.77 2.84
CA TYR A 63 -4.75 18.60 2.08
C TYR A 63 -5.68 17.73 2.92
N GLN A 64 -6.52 16.96 2.23
CA GLN A 64 -7.24 15.87 2.88
C GLN A 64 -6.22 14.91 3.51
N MET A 65 -6.40 14.62 4.79
CA MET A 65 -5.48 13.80 5.56
C MET A 65 -6.01 12.38 5.71
N GLU A 66 -5.13 11.40 5.53
CA GLU A 66 -5.43 9.99 5.75
C GLU A 66 -4.79 9.45 7.03
N ASP A 67 -5.43 8.46 7.63
CA ASP A 67 -4.96 7.81 8.85
C ASP A 67 -3.72 6.95 8.58
N ARG A 68 -2.65 7.19 9.35
CA ARG A 68 -1.38 6.48 9.17
C ARG A 68 -1.50 4.99 9.43
N ASP A 69 -2.32 4.57 10.39
CA ASP A 69 -2.45 3.15 10.69
C ASP A 69 -3.26 2.44 9.59
N GLN A 70 -4.15 3.14 8.87
CA GLN A 70 -4.82 2.59 7.67
C GLN A 70 -3.79 2.37 6.57
N GLN A 71 -2.88 3.33 6.39
CA GLN A 71 -1.78 3.21 5.43
C GLN A 71 -0.83 2.06 5.78
N LEU A 72 -0.46 1.90 7.05
CA LEU A 72 0.38 0.78 7.50
C LEU A 72 -0.31 -0.58 7.31
N PHE A 73 -1.62 -0.66 7.55
CA PHE A 73 -2.39 -1.88 7.30
C PHE A 73 -2.38 -2.26 5.81
N ASN A 74 -2.61 -1.28 4.92
CA ASN A 74 -2.54 -1.54 3.48
C ASN A 74 -1.11 -1.89 3.04
N GLN A 75 -0.11 -1.26 3.64
CA GLN A 75 1.28 -1.56 3.38
C GLN A 75 1.63 -3.00 3.77
N TRP A 76 1.12 -3.50 4.90
CA TRP A 76 1.27 -4.90 5.30
C TRP A 76 0.74 -5.85 4.23
N ILE A 77 -0.49 -5.63 3.76
CA ILE A 77 -1.10 -6.45 2.71
C ILE A 77 -0.26 -6.41 1.44
N ALA A 78 0.10 -5.21 0.98
CA ALA A 78 0.89 -5.02 -0.23
C ALA A 78 2.26 -5.71 -0.13
N THR A 79 2.97 -5.55 0.99
CA THR A 79 4.31 -6.13 1.20
C THR A 79 4.27 -7.65 1.23
N ILE A 80 3.29 -8.26 1.92
CA ILE A 80 3.13 -9.72 1.93
C ILE A 80 2.84 -10.23 0.51
N CYS A 81 1.90 -9.61 -0.19
CA CYS A 81 1.54 -10.02 -1.56
C CYS A 81 2.72 -9.89 -2.53
N MET A 82 3.49 -8.80 -2.43
CA MET A 82 4.69 -8.61 -3.24
C MET A 82 5.79 -9.62 -2.90
N GLY A 83 5.97 -9.95 -1.62
CA GLY A 83 6.91 -10.98 -1.19
C GLY A 83 6.55 -12.36 -1.74
N VAL A 84 5.28 -12.76 -1.62
CA VAL A 84 4.76 -14.01 -2.20
C VAL A 84 4.93 -14.02 -3.72
N ALA A 85 4.58 -12.92 -4.40
CA ALA A 85 4.72 -12.82 -5.84
C ALA A 85 6.18 -12.98 -6.28
N PHE A 86 7.11 -12.28 -5.61
CA PHE A 86 8.53 -12.33 -5.93
C PHE A 86 9.13 -13.74 -5.70
N ILE A 87 8.86 -14.37 -4.56
CA ILE A 87 9.32 -15.74 -4.27
C ILE A 87 8.73 -16.72 -5.27
N SER A 88 7.45 -16.56 -5.64
CA SER A 88 6.81 -17.43 -6.64
C SER A 88 7.49 -17.34 -7.99
N PHE A 89 7.88 -16.14 -8.43
CA PHE A 89 8.65 -15.98 -9.66
C PHE A 89 10.05 -16.60 -9.59
N LEU A 90 10.71 -16.56 -8.43
CA LEU A 90 12.01 -17.23 -8.22
C LEU A 90 11.89 -18.77 -8.27
N MET A 91 10.81 -19.31 -7.72
CA MET A 91 10.55 -20.76 -7.70
C MET A 91 9.94 -21.29 -9.01
N GLY A 92 9.68 -20.43 -10.00
CA GLY A 92 9.06 -20.80 -11.27
C GLY A 92 7.52 -20.92 -11.23
N TYR A 93 6.87 -20.66 -10.09
CA TYR A 93 5.40 -20.61 -9.96
C TYR A 93 4.83 -19.31 -10.55
N THR A 94 4.89 -19.17 -11.87
CA THR A 94 4.51 -17.94 -12.59
C THR A 94 3.05 -17.54 -12.36
N LEU A 95 2.12 -18.51 -12.35
CA LEU A 95 0.70 -18.23 -12.11
C LEU A 95 0.47 -17.52 -10.78
N VAL A 96 1.06 -18.04 -9.70
CA VAL A 96 0.96 -17.44 -8.35
C VAL A 96 1.58 -16.04 -8.36
N GLY A 97 2.75 -15.89 -8.98
CA GLY A 97 3.40 -14.59 -9.15
C GLY A 97 2.51 -13.54 -9.81
N TYR A 98 1.85 -13.91 -10.92
CA TYR A 98 0.95 -13.02 -11.64
C TYR A 98 -0.31 -12.68 -10.84
N VAL A 99 -0.96 -13.66 -10.22
CA VAL A 99 -2.19 -13.45 -9.42
C VAL A 99 -1.95 -12.42 -8.33
N PHE A 100 -0.90 -12.60 -7.53
CA PHE A 100 -0.58 -11.67 -6.43
C PHE A 100 -0.15 -10.28 -6.95
N SER A 101 0.59 -10.23 -8.06
CA SER A 101 1.02 -8.95 -8.66
C SER A 101 -0.15 -8.14 -9.22
N ILE A 102 -1.04 -8.80 -9.97
CA ILE A 102 -2.24 -8.18 -10.55
C ILE A 102 -3.18 -7.72 -9.44
N MET A 103 -3.38 -8.53 -8.40
CA MET A 103 -4.21 -8.14 -7.26
C MET A 103 -3.72 -6.85 -6.59
N VAL A 104 -2.40 -6.70 -6.41
CA VAL A 104 -1.82 -5.48 -5.83
C VAL A 104 -1.97 -4.29 -6.77
N ILE A 105 -1.76 -4.46 -8.08
CA ILE A 105 -2.00 -3.40 -9.07
C ILE A 105 -3.46 -2.94 -9.02
N LEU A 106 -4.41 -3.87 -9.01
CA LEU A 106 -5.84 -3.55 -8.96
C LEU A 106 -6.18 -2.83 -7.66
N ALA A 107 -5.71 -3.31 -6.51
CA ALA A 107 -5.96 -2.67 -5.22
C ALA A 107 -5.39 -1.25 -5.15
N ALA A 108 -4.16 -1.04 -5.62
CA ALA A 108 -3.52 0.27 -5.65
C ALA A 108 -4.15 1.21 -6.69
N GLY A 109 -4.53 0.69 -7.86
CA GLY A 109 -5.22 1.43 -8.92
C GLY A 109 -6.61 1.91 -8.50
N VAL A 110 -7.39 1.06 -7.84
CA VAL A 110 -8.69 1.45 -7.27
C VAL A 110 -8.53 2.49 -6.17
N ALA A 111 -7.45 2.41 -5.39
CA ALA A 111 -7.13 3.43 -4.39
C ALA A 111 -6.76 4.79 -5.02
N LEU A 112 -6.08 4.80 -6.18
CA LEU A 112 -5.83 6.04 -6.94
C LEU A 112 -7.13 6.71 -7.41
N MET A 113 -8.14 5.91 -7.77
CA MET A 113 -9.49 6.38 -8.11
C MET A 113 -10.30 6.87 -6.88
N GLY A 114 -9.69 6.86 -5.69
CA GLY A 114 -10.29 7.38 -4.46
C GLY A 114 -10.99 6.35 -3.60
N TYR A 115 -10.93 5.06 -3.95
CA TYR A 115 -11.53 3.99 -3.15
C TYR A 115 -10.49 2.99 -2.63
N CYS A 116 -10.24 3.02 -1.33
CA CYS A 116 -9.28 2.13 -0.68
C CYS A 116 -10.00 0.94 -0.01
N ILE A 117 -9.99 -0.22 -0.68
CA ILE A 117 -10.63 -1.46 -0.17
C ILE A 117 -10.11 -1.84 1.23
N GLY A 118 -8.79 -1.82 1.42
CA GLY A 118 -8.18 -2.15 2.72
C GLY A 118 -8.58 -1.17 3.84
N CYS A 119 -8.74 0.12 3.51
CA CYS A 119 -9.21 1.12 4.45
C CYS A 119 -10.65 0.83 4.89
N THR A 120 -11.53 0.44 3.97
CA THR A 120 -12.91 0.03 4.25
C THR A 120 -12.96 -1.22 5.13
N ILE A 121 -12.15 -2.24 4.83
CA ILE A 121 -12.08 -3.48 5.62
C ILE A 121 -11.65 -3.16 7.05
N ARG A 122 -10.56 -2.41 7.23
CA ARG A 122 -10.07 -2.02 8.55
C ARG A 122 -11.11 -1.19 9.31
N TYR A 123 -11.77 -0.25 8.64
CA TYR A 123 -12.82 0.55 9.26
C TYR A 123 -13.98 -0.31 9.76
N ARG A 124 -14.50 -1.22 8.93
CA ARG A 124 -15.58 -2.14 9.33
C ARG A 124 -15.18 -3.02 10.51
N TYR A 125 -13.95 -3.55 10.50
CA TYR A 125 -13.42 -4.34 11.61
C TYR A 125 -13.34 -3.53 12.92
N MET A 126 -12.81 -2.30 12.84
CA MET A 126 -12.71 -1.42 14.02
C MET A 126 -14.09 -1.05 14.56
N MET A 127 -15.07 -0.76 13.69
CA MET A 127 -16.45 -0.48 14.09
C MET A 127 -17.11 -1.70 14.75
N TRP A 128 -16.90 -2.90 14.22
CA TRP A 128 -17.39 -4.13 14.83
C TRP A 128 -16.79 -4.35 16.22
N LYS A 129 -15.47 -4.17 16.37
CA LYS A 129 -14.78 -4.27 17.66
C LYS A 129 -15.29 -3.22 18.67
N TYR A 130 -15.53 -1.99 18.23
CA TYR A 130 -16.09 -0.93 19.06
C TYR A 130 -17.50 -1.27 19.56
N LYS A 131 -18.40 -1.71 18.67
CA LYS A 131 -19.77 -2.11 19.03
C LYS A 131 -19.77 -3.23 20.07
N ARG A 132 -18.94 -4.25 19.92
CA ARG A 132 -18.87 -5.35 20.91
C ARG A 132 -18.42 -4.88 22.30
N LYS A 133 -17.47 -3.95 22.38
CA LYS A 133 -17.04 -3.37 23.66
C LYS A 133 -18.15 -2.57 24.33
N LYS A 134 -18.98 -1.86 23.56
CA LYS A 134 -20.11 -1.08 24.07
C LYS A 134 -21.27 -1.95 24.55
N HIS A 135 -21.46 -3.15 23.97
CA HIS A 135 -22.48 -4.10 24.44
C HIS A 135 -22.03 -4.96 25.63
N ALA A 136 -20.72 -4.98 25.93
CA ALA A 136 -20.15 -5.73 27.06
C ALA A 136 -19.88 -4.85 28.30
N ALA A 137 -20.19 -3.55 28.22
CA ALA A 137 -20.11 -2.57 29.30
C ALA A 137 -21.53 -2.13 29.67
#